data_AF-A0A164VFC8-F1
#
_entry.id   AF-A0A164VFC8-F1
#
_cell.length_a   1.000
_cell.length_b   1.000
_cell.length_c   1.000
_cell.angle_alpha   90.00
_cell.angle_beta   90.00
_cell.angle_gamma   90.00
#
_symmetry.space_group_name_H-M   'P 1'
#
loop_
_entity.id
_entity.type
_entity.pdbx_description
1 polymer ?
#
loop_
_entity_poly.entity_id
_entity_poly.type
_entity_poly.pdbx_seq_one_letter_code
_entity_poly.pdbx_strand_id
1 'polypeptide(L)'
;MQACNLFCLPGNYQLQIYLYHIISWRQLLYVAEDYNGKIVGYVSAEMEEEATSECHGHITSLAFLRSHRKLRLPTKLMMAAHSAMEHVFGTEYVSLHVLESNQPAFNLYTEFMIRRASIMRMGRMLML
;
A
#
# COMPACT_ATOMS: atom_id res chain seq x y z
N MET A 1 -3.40 0.73 -12.71
CA MET A 1 -3.12 1.27 -11.36
C MET A 1 -3.32 2.78 -11.28
N GLN A 2 -2.62 3.59 -12.09
CA GLN A 2 -2.72 5.06 -12.07
C GLN A 2 -4.16 5.60 -12.13
N ALA A 3 -5.01 5.10 -13.03
CA ALA A 3 -6.41 5.51 -13.09
C ALA A 3 -7.14 5.29 -11.75
N CYS A 4 -6.93 4.15 -11.08
CA CYS A 4 -7.54 3.85 -9.79
C CYS A 4 -7.05 4.81 -8.68
N ASN A 5 -5.77 5.21 -8.72
CA ASN A 5 -5.20 6.19 -7.79
C ASN A 5 -5.90 7.55 -7.94
N LEU A 6 -5.98 8.05 -9.18
CA LEU A 6 -6.65 9.32 -9.52
C LEU A 6 -8.09 9.40 -9.03
N PHE A 7 -8.82 8.28 -9.06
CA PHE A 7 -10.20 8.24 -8.56
C PHE A 7 -10.33 8.11 -7.03
N CYS A 8 -9.29 7.67 -6.34
CA CYS A 8 -9.40 7.23 -4.94
C CYS A 8 -8.62 8.09 -3.95
N LEU A 9 -7.51 8.69 -4.36
CA LEU A 9 -6.55 9.36 -3.48
C LEU A 9 -6.25 10.79 -3.97
N PRO A 10 -6.06 11.74 -3.05
CA PRO A 10 -5.63 13.10 -3.40
C PRO A 10 -4.14 13.17 -3.77
N GLY A 11 -3.31 12.29 -3.18
CA GLY A 11 -1.88 12.17 -3.50
C GLY A 11 -1.67 11.30 -4.74
N ASN A 12 -1.34 11.94 -5.85
CA ASN A 12 -1.19 11.30 -7.15
C ASN A 12 0.27 11.28 -7.61
N TYR A 13 0.62 10.26 -8.40
CA TYR A 13 1.98 10.09 -8.92
C TYR A 13 2.00 10.16 -10.45
N GLN A 14 3.13 10.63 -10.98
CA GLN A 14 3.41 10.54 -12.41
C GLN A 14 3.62 9.07 -12.83
N LEU A 15 3.41 8.77 -14.11
CA LEU A 15 3.54 7.41 -14.65
C LEU A 15 4.92 6.80 -14.37
N GLN A 16 5.99 7.61 -14.40
CA GLN A 16 7.36 7.16 -14.14
C GLN A 16 7.51 6.47 -12.78
N ILE A 17 6.80 6.93 -11.74
CA ILE A 17 6.87 6.32 -10.40
C ILE A 17 6.26 4.92 -10.40
N TYR A 18 5.15 4.71 -11.14
CA TYR A 18 4.56 3.39 -11.27
C TYR A 18 5.48 2.44 -12.03
N LEU A 19 6.11 2.90 -13.12
CA LEU A 19 7.07 2.10 -13.87
C LEU A 19 8.27 1.71 -13.02
N TYR A 20 8.81 2.66 -12.24
CA TYR A 20 9.88 2.40 -11.29
C TYR A 20 9.52 1.28 -10.32
N HIS A 21 8.36 1.35 -9.66
CA HIS A 21 7.92 0.30 -8.74
C HIS A 21 7.74 -1.06 -9.42
N ILE A 22 7.16 -1.09 -10.64
CA ILE A 22 6.95 -2.33 -11.39
C ILE A 22 8.28 -3.00 -11.75
N ILE A 23 9.32 -2.22 -12.05
CA ILE A 23 10.63 -2.74 -12.43
C ILE A 23 11.42 -3.17 -11.18
N SER A 24 11.38 -2.38 -10.10
CA SER A 24 12.18 -2.62 -8.90
C SER A 24 11.58 -3.69 -7.97
N TRP A 25 10.26 -3.65 -7.73
CA TRP A 25 9.60 -4.48 -6.70
C TRP A 25 8.36 -5.19 -7.22
N ARG A 26 8.43 -5.76 -8.44
CA ARG A 26 7.30 -6.41 -9.11
C ARG A 26 6.52 -7.39 -8.23
N GLN A 27 7.22 -8.10 -7.34
CA GLN A 27 6.69 -9.11 -6.43
C GLN A 27 5.83 -8.52 -5.30
N LEU A 28 5.94 -7.21 -5.05
CA LEU A 28 5.23 -6.49 -3.99
C LEU A 28 3.97 -5.77 -4.49
N LEU A 29 3.75 -5.70 -5.82
CA LEU A 29 2.55 -5.08 -6.39
C LEU A 29 1.45 -6.12 -6.59
N TYR A 30 0.27 -5.81 -6.05
CA TYR A 30 -0.92 -6.62 -6.28
C TYR A 30 -2.09 -5.75 -6.74
N VAL A 31 -2.88 -6.28 -7.66
CA VAL A 31 -4.10 -5.64 -8.16
C VAL A 31 -5.31 -6.52 -7.87
N ALA A 32 -6.45 -5.87 -7.67
CA ALA A 32 -7.75 -6.49 -7.65
C ALA A 32 -8.50 -6.07 -8.91
N GLU A 33 -9.04 -7.04 -9.63
CA GLU A 33 -9.80 -6.84 -10.86
C GLU A 33 -11.26 -7.28 -10.65
N ASP A 34 -12.18 -6.63 -11.34
CA ASP A 34 -13.56 -7.11 -11.45
C ASP A 34 -13.70 -8.18 -12.55
N TYR A 35 -14.91 -8.71 -12.72
CA TYR A 35 -15.21 -9.73 -13.73
C TYR A 35 -14.97 -9.29 -15.18
N ASN A 36 -14.84 -7.98 -15.43
CA ASN A 36 -14.56 -7.41 -16.75
C ASN A 36 -13.07 -7.09 -16.95
N GLY A 37 -12.20 -7.49 -16.03
CA GLY A 37 -10.76 -7.19 -16.06
C GLY A 37 -10.43 -5.73 -15.72
N LYS A 38 -11.37 -4.96 -15.16
CA LYS A 38 -11.10 -3.60 -14.73
C LYS A 38 -10.45 -3.62 -13.35
N ILE A 39 -9.33 -2.92 -13.20
CA ILE A 39 -8.69 -2.73 -11.89
C ILE A 39 -9.60 -1.91 -10.98
N VAL A 40 -10.05 -2.54 -9.89
CA VAL A 40 -10.91 -1.93 -8.85
C VAL A 40 -10.16 -1.61 -7.57
N GLY A 41 -8.94 -2.10 -7.43
CA GLY A 41 -8.03 -1.73 -6.35
C GLY A 41 -6.61 -2.21 -6.60
N TYR A 42 -5.67 -1.66 -5.85
CA TYR A 42 -4.28 -2.05 -5.91
C TYR A 42 -3.56 -1.77 -4.60
N VAL A 43 -2.44 -2.46 -4.39
CA VAL A 43 -1.39 -2.13 -3.41
C VAL A 43 -0.07 -2.02 -4.15
N SER A 44 0.69 -0.99 -3.82
CA SER A 44 2.06 -0.77 -4.27
C SER A 44 2.92 -0.58 -3.03
N ALA A 45 4.08 -1.22 -3.04
CA ALA A 45 4.98 -1.22 -1.92
C ALA A 45 6.43 -1.36 -2.39
N GLU A 46 7.34 -0.94 -1.53
CA GLU A 46 8.77 -0.93 -1.77
C GLU A 46 9.53 -1.45 -0.55
N MET A 47 10.80 -1.77 -0.74
CA MET A 47 11.71 -2.10 0.35
C MET A 47 12.53 -0.86 0.68
N GLU A 48 12.53 -0.47 1.96
CA GLU A 48 13.43 0.55 2.48
C GLU A 48 14.72 -0.12 2.96
N GLU A 49 15.79 0.16 2.20
CA GLU A 49 17.15 -0.31 2.48
C GLU A 49 18.04 0.92 2.73
N GLU A 50 17.89 1.60 3.86
CA GLU A 50 18.91 2.58 4.26
C GLU A 50 20.08 1.86 4.93
N ALA A 51 21.31 2.32 4.66
CA ALA A 51 22.53 1.67 5.12
C ALA A 51 22.68 1.55 6.66
N THR A 52 21.87 2.26 7.42
CA THR A 52 21.92 2.33 8.89
C THR A 52 20.67 1.83 9.58
N SER A 53 19.61 1.48 8.85
CA SER A 53 18.34 1.02 9.41
C SER A 53 18.10 -0.46 9.08
N GLU A 54 17.23 -1.09 9.88
CA GLU A 54 16.78 -2.44 9.59
C GLU A 54 15.98 -2.45 8.28
N CYS A 55 16.31 -3.39 7.39
CA CYS A 55 15.62 -3.59 6.13
C CYS A 55 14.13 -3.87 6.42
N HIS A 56 13.28 -2.99 5.94
CA HIS A 56 11.85 -3.07 6.22
C HIS A 56 11.03 -2.72 4.97
N GLY A 57 9.79 -3.16 4.94
CA GLY A 57 8.89 -2.96 3.80
C GLY A 57 8.05 -1.71 4.03
N HIS A 58 7.79 -0.95 2.97
CA HIS A 58 6.96 0.24 3.05
C HIS A 58 5.75 0.13 2.11
N ILE A 59 4.54 0.34 2.62
CA ILE A 59 3.34 0.43 1.78
C ILE A 59 3.21 1.85 1.25
N THR A 60 3.73 2.07 0.04
CA THR A 60 3.70 3.37 -0.63
C THR A 60 2.27 3.81 -0.99
N SER A 61 1.42 2.90 -1.46
CA SER A 61 0.06 3.27 -1.88
C SER A 61 -0.92 2.11 -1.87
N LEU A 62 -2.08 2.32 -1.24
CA LEU A 62 -3.22 1.39 -1.23
C LEU A 62 -4.50 2.13 -1.62
N ALA A 63 -5.19 1.68 -2.66
CA ALA A 63 -6.42 2.32 -3.11
C ALA A 63 -7.45 1.31 -3.61
N PHE A 64 -8.73 1.58 -3.31
CA PHE A 64 -9.87 0.81 -3.77
C PHE A 64 -11.03 1.72 -4.16
N LEU A 65 -11.65 1.43 -5.29
CA LEU A 65 -12.89 2.09 -5.73
C LEU A 65 -13.96 1.92 -4.66
N ARG A 66 -14.71 2.99 -4.38
CA ARG A 66 -15.74 3.02 -3.32
C ARG A 66 -16.76 1.89 -3.45
N SER A 67 -17.10 1.51 -4.68
CA SER A 67 -18.02 0.41 -4.99
C SER A 67 -17.53 -0.97 -4.53
N HIS A 68 -16.24 -1.16 -4.27
CA HIS A 68 -15.63 -2.47 -4.00
C HIS A 68 -14.96 -2.58 -2.61
N ARG A 69 -15.13 -1.58 -1.73
CA ARG A 69 -14.44 -1.52 -0.42
C ARG A 69 -14.94 -2.53 0.62
N LYS A 70 -16.19 -3.01 0.54
CA LYS A 70 -16.80 -3.88 1.56
C LYS A 70 -16.53 -5.39 1.36
N LEU A 71 -15.66 -5.75 0.41
CA LEU A 71 -15.43 -7.14 0.01
C LEU A 71 -14.20 -7.80 0.67
N ARG A 72 -13.63 -7.18 1.73
CA ARG A 72 -12.36 -7.57 2.36
C ARG A 72 -11.17 -7.69 1.38
N LEU A 73 -11.31 -7.13 0.16
CA LEU A 73 -10.24 -7.07 -0.84
C LEU A 73 -9.02 -6.27 -0.36
N PRO A 74 -9.17 -5.13 0.35
CA PRO A 74 -8.01 -4.41 0.90
C PRO A 74 -7.16 -5.29 1.81
N THR A 75 -7.80 -6.06 2.68
CA THR A 75 -7.13 -6.99 3.58
C THR A 75 -6.36 -8.06 2.81
N LYS A 76 -6.96 -8.66 1.77
CA LYS A 76 -6.29 -9.69 0.95
C LYS A 76 -5.05 -9.16 0.24
N LEU A 77 -5.14 -7.97 -0.36
CA LEU A 77 -4.00 -7.36 -1.05
C LEU A 77 -2.88 -6.99 -0.08
N MET A 78 -3.21 -6.43 1.08
CA MET A 78 -2.23 -6.13 2.12
C MET A 78 -1.53 -7.39 2.64
N MET A 79 -2.27 -8.48 2.85
CA MET A 79 -1.70 -9.79 3.23
C MET A 79 -0.74 -10.33 2.17
N ALA A 80 -1.10 -10.21 0.89
CA ALA A 80 -0.26 -10.68 -0.20
C ALA A 80 1.05 -9.87 -0.29
N ALA A 81 0.97 -8.54 -0.20
CA ALA A 81 2.14 -7.67 -0.19
C ALA A 81 3.06 -7.95 1.01
N HIS A 82 2.51 -8.02 2.22
CA HIS A 82 3.29 -8.34 3.43
C HIS A 82 3.94 -9.72 3.36
N SER A 83 3.20 -10.73 2.90
CA SER A 83 3.76 -12.08 2.73
C SER A 83 4.91 -12.08 1.73
N ALA A 84 4.80 -11.32 0.63
CA ALA A 84 5.88 -11.20 -0.34
C ALA A 84 7.11 -10.48 0.25
N MET A 85 6.91 -9.42 1.03
CA MET A 85 8.00 -8.75 1.76
C MET A 85 8.72 -9.73 2.68
N GLU A 86 8.00 -10.47 3.51
CA GLU A 86 8.59 -11.42 4.47
C GLU A 86 9.33 -12.56 3.75
N HIS A 87 8.70 -13.22 2.78
CA HIS A 87 9.26 -14.42 2.15
C HIS A 87 10.32 -14.14 1.08
N VAL A 88 10.21 -13.03 0.36
CA VAL A 88 11.15 -12.70 -0.74
C VAL A 88 12.32 -11.87 -0.24
N PHE A 89 12.07 -10.94 0.68
CA PHE A 89 13.06 -9.96 1.14
C PHE A 89 13.49 -10.14 2.60
N GLY A 90 12.89 -11.08 3.35
CA GLY A 90 13.30 -11.35 4.74
C GLY A 90 12.94 -10.22 5.70
N THR A 91 11.91 -9.45 5.36
CA THR A 91 11.54 -8.21 6.03
C THR A 91 11.05 -8.46 7.47
N GLU A 92 11.55 -7.69 8.44
CA GLU A 92 11.13 -7.86 9.84
C GLU A 92 9.79 -7.19 10.15
N TYR A 93 9.56 -5.99 9.61
CA TYR A 93 8.33 -5.24 9.81
C TYR A 93 7.93 -4.45 8.56
N VAL A 94 6.68 -3.98 8.55
CA VAL A 94 6.15 -3.16 7.47
C VAL A 94 5.72 -1.79 8.02
N SER A 95 6.08 -0.72 7.34
CA SER A 95 5.71 0.65 7.68
C SER A 95 4.70 1.22 6.67
N LEU A 96 3.86 2.15 7.13
CA LEU A 96 2.97 2.93 6.28
C LEU A 96 2.55 4.24 6.93
N HIS A 97 2.11 5.18 6.10
CA HIS A 97 1.52 6.45 6.54
C HIS A 97 0.00 6.45 6.34
N VAL A 98 -0.70 6.96 7.35
CA VAL A 98 -2.15 7.20 7.26
C VAL A 98 -2.50 8.56 7.85
N LEU A 99 -3.35 9.30 7.15
CA LEU A 99 -3.91 10.56 7.66
C LEU A 99 -4.81 10.26 8.85
N GLU A 100 -4.69 11.07 9.91
CA GLU A 100 -5.51 10.93 11.12
C GLU A 100 -7.01 10.97 10.83
N SER A 101 -7.43 11.76 9.85
CA SER A 101 -8.84 11.87 9.45
C SER A 101 -9.37 10.63 8.70
N ASN A 102 -8.49 9.73 8.24
CA ASN A 102 -8.87 8.54 7.49
C ASN A 102 -9.09 7.33 8.41
N GLN A 103 -10.10 7.44 9.27
CA GLN A 103 -10.47 6.38 10.23
C GLN A 103 -10.71 5.00 9.59
N PRO A 104 -11.35 4.89 8.40
CA PRO A 104 -11.52 3.59 7.75
C PRO A 104 -10.19 2.90 7.40
N ALA A 105 -9.21 3.67 6.90
CA ALA A 105 -7.89 3.13 6.59
C ALA A 105 -7.13 2.80 7.87
N PHE A 106 -7.18 3.67 8.88
CA PHE A 106 -6.56 3.38 10.19
C PHE A 106 -7.08 2.07 10.80
N ASN A 107 -8.40 1.86 10.77
CA ASN A 107 -9.01 0.63 11.26
C ASN A 107 -8.56 -0.59 10.46
N LEU A 108 -8.55 -0.50 9.12
CA LEU A 108 -8.07 -1.56 8.24
C LEU A 108 -6.62 -1.96 8.59
N TYR A 109 -5.74 -0.98 8.75
CA TYR A 109 -4.33 -1.20 9.05
C TYR A 109 -4.12 -1.74 10.47
N THR A 110 -4.87 -1.24 11.44
CA THR A 110 -4.76 -1.71 12.84
C THR A 110 -5.30 -3.13 13.01
N GLU A 111 -6.39 -3.49 12.33
CA GLU A 111 -6.94 -4.86 12.33
C GLU A 111 -5.95 -5.85 11.69
N PHE A 112 -5.26 -5.42 10.63
CA PHE A 112 -4.32 -6.27 9.91
C PHE A 112 -2.96 -6.42 10.62
N MET A 113 -2.40 -5.35 11.18
CA MET A 113 -0.96 -5.28 11.47
C MET A 113 -0.58 -5.56 12.94
N ILE A 114 -1.31 -6.41 13.64
CA ILE A 114 -1.23 -6.61 15.10
C ILE A 114 0.12 -7.18 15.60
N ARG A 115 1.10 -7.54 14.74
CA ARG A 115 2.34 -8.19 15.22
C ARG A 115 3.67 -7.52 14.86
N ARG A 116 3.83 -6.83 13.72
CA ARG A 116 5.12 -6.24 13.29
C ARG A 116 4.94 -5.09 12.29
N ALA A 117 4.29 -4.00 12.70
CA ALA A 117 4.20 -2.82 11.83
C ALA A 117 4.26 -1.51 12.59
N SER A 118 4.80 -0.51 11.91
CA SER A 118 4.91 0.86 12.39
C SER A 118 3.90 1.72 11.63
N ILE A 119 2.78 2.08 12.29
CA ILE A 119 1.78 3.01 11.74
C ILE A 119 2.16 4.44 12.11
N MET A 120 2.56 5.23 11.13
CA MET A 120 2.81 6.66 11.33
C MET A 120 1.54 7.47 11.00
N ARG A 121 1.02 8.16 12.03
CA ARG A 121 -0.09 9.11 11.87
C ARG A 121 0.45 10.44 11.37
N MET A 122 -0.03 10.88 10.22
CA MET A 122 0.29 12.22 9.72
C MET A 122 -0.79 13.21 10.18
N GLY A 123 -0.41 14.14 11.06
CA GLY A 123 -1.15 15.39 11.27
C GLY A 123 -1.13 16.25 10.00
N ARG A 124 -2.05 17.23 9.86
CA ARG A 124 -2.17 18.10 8.67
C ARG A 124 -0.81 18.67 8.24
N MET A 125 -0.14 17.99 7.31
CA MET A 125 1.10 18.45 6.70
C MET A 125 0.73 18.98 5.32
N LEU A 126 0.85 20.31 5.16
CA LEU A 126 0.87 20.96 3.86
C LEU A 126 1.98 20.29 3.03
N MET A 127 1.61 19.51 2.01
CA MET A 127 2.54 19.16 0.95
C MET A 127 2.75 20.42 0.10
N LEU A 128 3.95 20.99 0.19
CA LEU A 128 4.56 21.73 -0.91
C LEU A 128 5.28 20.73 -1.81
#